data_AF-F8PTS8-F1
#
_entry.id   AF-F8PTS8-F1
#
_cell.length_a   1.000
_cell.length_b   1.000
_cell.length_c   1.000
_cell.angle_alpha   90.00
_cell.angle_beta   90.00
_cell.angle_gamma   90.00
#
_symmetry.space_group_name_H-M   'P 1'
#
loop_
_entity.id
_entity.type
_entity.pdbx_description
1 polymer ?
#
loop_
_entity_poly.entity_id
_entity_poly.type
_entity_poly.pdbx_seq_one_letter_code
_entity_poly.pdbx_strand_id
1 'polypeptide(L)'
;QEAGLNDFQENPKFRALLHQAIQTGLREGADDIQINGALQLQNGWMHIHDERNVPALGRVGDPDDILASVLVEDSKASFLEAAHSPLIQPETYQSMPSYRLCTVDGPTQLTDGLALKLKRLLEETAAVE
;
A
#
# COMPACT_ATOMS: atom_id res chain seq x y z
N GLN A 1 27.91 8.96 17.80
CA GLN A 1 26.91 8.51 18.79
C GLN A 1 26.21 7.34 18.13
N GLU A 2 26.29 6.14 18.70
CA GLU A 2 25.59 4.96 18.16
C GLU A 2 24.12 5.07 18.53
N ALA A 3 23.24 4.97 17.52
CA ALA A 3 21.80 4.86 17.77
C ALA A 3 21.50 3.57 18.54
N GLY A 4 20.66 3.63 19.57
CA GLY A 4 20.35 2.50 20.46
C GLY A 4 18.92 2.54 21.00
N LEU A 5 18.52 1.52 21.76
CA LEU A 5 17.14 1.41 22.30
C LEU A 5 16.69 2.63 23.14
N ASN A 6 17.64 3.38 23.72
CA ASN A 6 17.36 4.52 24.60
C ASN A 6 17.23 5.86 23.84
N ASP A 7 17.52 5.91 22.55
CA ASP A 7 17.37 7.12 21.72
C ASP A 7 16.36 6.95 20.58
N PHE A 8 15.63 5.84 20.57
CA PHE A 8 14.53 5.63 19.65
C PHE A 8 13.43 6.68 19.88
N GLN A 9 13.24 7.54 18.89
CA GLN A 9 12.15 8.50 18.85
C GLN A 9 11.21 8.14 17.71
N GLU A 10 9.92 8.10 18.01
CA GLU A 10 8.91 7.94 16.98
C GLU A 10 8.94 9.14 16.04
N ASN A 11 8.93 8.88 14.73
CA ASN A 11 8.67 9.92 13.75
C ASN A 11 7.15 9.99 13.49
N PRO A 12 6.44 10.98 14.05
CA PRO A 12 4.97 11.06 13.92
C PRO A 12 4.51 11.28 12.47
N LYS A 13 5.39 11.76 11.59
CA LYS A 13 5.08 11.98 10.17
C LYS A 13 5.15 10.70 9.34
N PHE A 14 5.89 9.68 9.82
CA PHE A 14 6.17 8.47 9.04
C PHE A 14 4.89 7.77 8.58
N ARG A 15 3.92 7.59 9.48
CA ARG A 15 2.66 6.90 9.14
C ARG A 15 1.87 7.63 8.05
N ALA A 16 1.88 8.96 8.08
CA ALA A 16 1.23 9.77 7.04
C ALA A 16 1.95 9.60 5.69
N LEU A 17 3.29 9.64 5.68
CA LEU A 17 4.10 9.42 4.47
C LEU A 17 3.94 8.00 3.92
N LEU A 18 3.85 6.99 4.79
CA LEU A 18 3.56 5.60 4.41
C LEU A 18 2.26 5.51 3.61
N HIS A 19 1.16 6.04 4.15
CA HIS A 19 -0.13 6.00 3.48
C HIS A 19 -0.16 6.86 2.21
N GLN A 20 0.51 8.02 2.20
CA GLN A 20 0.67 8.84 1.00
C GLN A 20 1.42 8.07 -0.10
N ALA A 21 2.51 7.38 0.24
CA ALA A 21 3.29 6.59 -0.71
C ALA A 21 2.47 5.45 -1.32
N ILE A 22 1.69 4.73 -0.50
CA ILE A 22 0.81 3.66 -1.00
C ILE A 22 -0.23 4.26 -1.95
N GLN A 23 -0.98 5.27 -1.51
CA GLN A 23 -2.06 5.86 -2.33
C GLN A 23 -1.54 6.42 -3.66
N THR A 24 -0.42 7.14 -3.63
CA THR A 24 0.19 7.69 -4.86
C THR A 24 0.81 6.61 -5.73
N GLY A 25 1.43 5.59 -5.14
CA GLY A 25 1.95 4.43 -5.87
C GLY A 25 0.86 3.66 -6.61
N LEU A 26 -0.32 3.48 -5.98
CA LEU A 26 -1.49 2.90 -6.63
C LEU A 26 -2.00 3.77 -7.80
N ARG A 27 -2.03 5.10 -7.62
CA ARG A 27 -2.44 6.05 -8.67
C ARG A 27 -1.50 6.02 -9.88
N GLU A 28 -0.21 5.89 -9.64
CA GLU A 28 0.83 5.90 -10.67
C GLU A 28 1.05 4.53 -11.32
N GLY A 29 0.39 3.47 -10.83
CA GLY A 29 0.64 2.10 -11.29
C GLY A 29 2.08 1.65 -11.01
N ALA A 30 2.64 2.04 -9.85
CA ALA A 30 4.04 1.80 -9.52
C ALA A 30 4.36 0.36 -9.10
N ASP A 31 3.35 -0.52 -9.01
CA ASP A 31 3.48 -1.85 -8.44
C ASP A 31 2.66 -2.91 -9.22
N ASP A 32 3.38 -3.81 -9.89
CA ASP A 32 2.78 -4.87 -10.71
C ASP A 32 1.96 -5.87 -9.89
N ILE A 33 2.28 -6.10 -8.61
CA ILE A 33 1.53 -7.02 -7.75
C ILE A 33 0.14 -6.43 -7.49
N GLN A 34 0.05 -5.14 -7.19
CA GLN A 34 -1.24 -4.47 -6.98
C GLN A 34 -2.06 -4.39 -8.27
N ILE A 35 -1.40 -4.13 -9.41
CA ILE A 35 -2.05 -4.14 -10.72
C ILE A 35 -2.64 -5.52 -11.04
N ASN A 36 -1.86 -6.59 -10.84
CA ASN A 36 -2.32 -7.96 -11.06
C ASN A 36 -3.44 -8.36 -10.08
N GLY A 37 -3.37 -7.90 -8.82
CA GLY A 37 -4.43 -8.09 -7.84
C GLY A 37 -5.75 -7.46 -8.30
N ALA A 38 -5.71 -6.23 -8.82
CA ALA A 38 -6.87 -5.56 -9.37
C ALA A 38 -7.42 -6.27 -10.62
N LEU A 39 -6.53 -6.72 -11.51
CA LEU A 39 -6.90 -7.52 -12.70
C LEU A 39 -7.65 -8.81 -12.33
N GLN A 40 -7.18 -9.50 -11.29
CA GLN A 40 -7.83 -10.72 -10.81
C GLN A 40 -9.16 -10.44 -10.10
N LEU A 41 -9.25 -9.34 -9.34
CA LEU A 41 -10.46 -8.97 -8.61
C LEU A 41 -11.58 -8.50 -9.55
N GLN A 42 -11.24 -7.80 -10.63
CA GLN A 42 -12.12 -7.16 -11.62
C GLN A 42 -13.02 -6.04 -11.05
N ASN A 43 -13.71 -6.29 -9.94
CA ASN A 43 -14.58 -5.34 -9.26
C ASN A 43 -14.69 -5.68 -7.76
N GLY A 44 -14.63 -4.66 -6.90
CA GLY A 44 -14.80 -4.80 -5.46
C GLY A 44 -13.71 -4.11 -4.66
N TRP A 45 -13.68 -4.38 -3.35
CA TRP A 45 -12.64 -3.84 -2.46
C TRP A 45 -11.39 -4.71 -2.52
N MET A 46 -10.27 -4.10 -2.88
CA MET A 46 -8.94 -4.69 -2.83
C MET A 46 -8.23 -4.26 -1.54
N HIS A 47 -7.57 -5.21 -0.88
CA HIS A 47 -6.81 -4.97 0.33
C HIS A 47 -5.32 -4.90 0.03
N ILE A 48 -4.65 -3.88 0.56
CA ILE A 48 -3.19 -3.75 0.54
C ILE A 48 -2.67 -4.42 1.80
N HIS A 49 -1.94 -5.50 1.63
CA HIS A 49 -1.45 -6.31 2.73
C HIS A 49 -0.05 -5.90 3.18
N ASP A 50 0.25 -6.22 4.44
CA ASP A 50 1.61 -6.24 4.93
C ASP A 50 2.33 -7.50 4.42
N GLU A 51 3.45 -7.33 3.73
CA GLU A 51 4.20 -8.45 3.12
C GLU A 51 4.81 -9.40 4.17
N ARG A 52 4.79 -9.05 5.47
CA ARG A 52 5.16 -9.97 6.54
C ARG A 52 4.25 -11.21 6.60
N ASN A 53 2.97 -11.07 6.26
CA ASN A 53 1.98 -12.14 6.41
C ASN A 53 0.93 -12.10 5.29
N VAL A 54 1.37 -12.35 4.06
CA VAL A 54 0.50 -12.36 2.89
C VAL A 54 -0.51 -13.51 3.00
N PRO A 55 -1.83 -13.26 2.83
CA PRO A 55 -2.82 -14.32 2.90
C PRO A 55 -2.69 -15.31 1.74
N ALA A 56 -3.18 -16.54 1.96
CA ALA A 56 -3.33 -17.49 0.87
C ALA A 56 -4.26 -16.95 -0.23
N LEU A 57 -3.96 -17.28 -1.49
CA LEU A 57 -4.71 -16.80 -2.65
C LEU A 57 -6.23 -17.01 -2.49
N GLY A 58 -7.00 -15.94 -2.70
CA GLY A 58 -8.45 -15.96 -2.58
C GLY A 58 -8.98 -15.87 -1.14
N ARG A 59 -8.12 -15.66 -0.14
CA ARG A 59 -8.51 -15.34 1.24
C ARG A 59 -8.24 -13.88 1.57
N VAL A 60 -9.05 -13.35 2.47
CA VAL A 60 -8.80 -12.07 3.12
C VAL A 60 -7.84 -12.33 4.29
N GLY A 61 -6.78 -11.52 4.39
CA GLY A 61 -5.84 -11.55 5.51
C GLY A 61 -6.47 -11.11 6.82
N ASP A 62 -5.76 -11.33 7.93
CA ASP A 62 -6.22 -10.84 9.22
C ASP A 62 -6.26 -9.29 9.20
N PRO A 63 -7.22 -8.65 9.89
CA PRO A 63 -7.35 -7.19 9.90
C PRO A 63 -6.09 -6.44 10.35
N ASP A 64 -5.23 -7.09 11.14
CA ASP A 64 -3.96 -6.53 11.62
C ASP A 64 -2.86 -6.55 10.53
N ASP A 65 -3.05 -7.33 9.46
CA ASP A 65 -2.15 -7.47 8.31
C ASP A 65 -2.67 -6.74 7.06
N ILE A 66 -3.76 -5.97 7.20
CA ILE A 66 -4.29 -5.10 6.14
C ILE A 66 -3.84 -3.68 6.44
N LEU A 67 -3.05 -3.09 5.55
CA LEU A 67 -2.57 -1.70 5.67
C LEU A 67 -3.66 -0.71 5.23
N ALA A 68 -4.37 -1.05 4.15
CA ALA A 68 -5.40 -0.20 3.58
C ALA A 68 -6.35 -1.01 2.68
N SER A 69 -7.48 -0.40 2.33
CA SER A 69 -8.39 -0.90 1.31
C SER A 69 -8.63 0.16 0.25
N VAL A 70 -8.88 -0.28 -0.99
CA VAL A 70 -9.18 0.59 -2.13
C VAL A 70 -10.21 -0.09 -3.02
N LEU A 71 -11.11 0.69 -3.61
CA LEU A 71 -12.09 0.18 -4.57
C LEU A 71 -11.42 -0.07 -5.92
N VAL A 72 -11.77 -1.19 -6.53
CA VAL A 72 -11.43 -1.55 -7.90
C VAL A 72 -12.75 -1.64 -8.65
N GLU A 73 -12.84 -0.94 -9.77
CA GLU A 73 -14.02 -0.99 -10.63
C GLU A 73 -13.66 -1.50 -12.02
N ASP A 74 -14.55 -2.30 -12.57
CA ASP A 74 -14.45 -2.80 -13.95
C ASP A 74 -14.70 -1.64 -14.91
N SER A 75 -13.81 -1.43 -15.89
CA SER A 75 -13.88 -0.33 -16.86
C SER A 75 -15.01 -0.48 -17.89
N LYS A 76 -15.99 -1.36 -17.66
CA LYS A 76 -17.14 -1.67 -18.54
C LYS A 76 -17.96 -0.45 -18.99
N ALA A 77 -17.81 0.71 -18.37
CA ALA A 77 -18.61 1.90 -18.66
C ALA A 77 -18.17 2.69 -19.91
N SER A 78 -16.99 2.45 -20.49
CA SER A 78 -16.59 3.12 -21.75
C SER A 78 -16.81 2.20 -22.95
N PHE A 79 -17.92 2.42 -23.65
CA PHE A 79 -18.36 1.70 -24.85
C PHE A 79 -17.43 1.79 -26.08
N LEU A 80 -16.23 2.34 -25.97
CA LEU A 80 -15.29 2.50 -27.07
C LEU A 80 -13.86 2.43 -26.52
N GLU A 81 -13.26 1.24 -26.57
CA GLU A 81 -11.85 0.97 -26.96
C GLU A 81 -11.30 -0.32 -26.34
N ALA A 82 -10.48 -0.99 -27.15
CA ALA A 82 -9.93 -2.30 -26.90
C ALA A 82 -8.72 -2.25 -25.96
N ALA A 83 -8.97 -2.27 -24.65
CA ALA A 83 -8.08 -2.83 -23.61
C ALA A 83 -8.82 -2.73 -22.27
N HIS A 84 -9.53 -3.78 -21.87
CA HIS A 84 -10.23 -3.83 -20.57
C HIS A 84 -9.19 -4.02 -19.46
N SER A 85 -8.95 -2.99 -18.65
CA SER A 85 -8.16 -3.09 -17.42
C SER A 85 -8.96 -2.46 -16.28
N PRO A 86 -9.22 -3.21 -15.19
CA PRO A 86 -9.90 -2.64 -14.02
C PRO A 86 -9.05 -1.50 -13.45
N LEU A 87 -9.73 -0.44 -13.04
CA LEU A 87 -9.10 0.78 -12.54
C LEU A 87 -9.18 0.78 -11.02
N ILE A 88 -8.02 0.69 -10.37
CA ILE A 88 -7.88 1.01 -8.95
C ILE A 88 -8.28 2.47 -8.77
N GLN A 89 -9.23 2.74 -7.88
CA GLN A 89 -9.81 4.06 -7.58
C GLN A 89 -9.08 4.70 -6.39
N PRO A 90 -7.94 5.42 -6.56
CA PRO A 90 -7.06 5.73 -5.43
C PRO A 90 -7.66 6.77 -4.47
N GLU A 91 -8.67 7.53 -4.90
CA GLU A 91 -9.48 8.41 -4.05
C GLU A 91 -10.36 7.67 -3.03
N THR A 92 -10.66 6.39 -3.26
CA THR A 92 -11.37 5.55 -2.29
C THR A 92 -10.45 4.92 -1.23
N TYR A 93 -9.16 5.25 -1.27
CA TYR A 93 -8.17 4.73 -0.35
C TYR A 93 -8.56 4.98 1.11
N GLN A 94 -8.63 3.90 1.87
CA GLN A 94 -8.92 3.94 3.30
C GLN A 94 -7.83 3.19 4.06
N SER A 95 -7.11 3.92 4.92
CA SER A 95 -6.13 3.32 5.82
C SER A 95 -6.83 2.46 6.88
N MET A 96 -6.24 1.31 7.19
CA MET A 96 -6.74 0.46 8.26
C MET A 96 -6.19 0.97 9.61
N PRO A 97 -7.01 1.08 10.67
CA PRO A 97 -6.53 1.54 11.97
C PRO A 97 -5.81 0.47 12.79
N SER A 98 -6.03 -0.83 12.49
CA SER A 98 -5.63 -1.98 13.33
C SER A 98 -4.18 -2.46 13.14
N TYR A 99 -3.57 -2.25 11.98
CA TYR A 99 -2.20 -2.71 11.72
C TYR A 99 -1.15 -2.02 12.61
N ARG A 100 -0.03 -2.70 12.83
CA ARG A 100 1.11 -2.20 13.61
C ARG A 100 2.34 -2.00 12.74
N LEU A 101 2.98 -0.83 12.87
CA LEU A 101 4.21 -0.49 12.15
C LEU A 101 5.38 -1.43 12.45
N CYS A 102 5.46 -1.93 13.68
CA CYS A 102 6.46 -2.92 14.10
C CYS A 102 5.76 -4.01 14.94
N THR A 103 6.05 -5.27 14.63
CA THR A 103 5.61 -6.44 15.39
C THR A 103 6.83 -7.27 15.79
N VAL A 104 6.60 -8.44 16.39
CA VAL A 104 7.66 -9.43 16.66
C VAL A 104 8.33 -9.94 15.39
N ASP A 105 7.65 -9.85 14.25
CA ASP A 105 8.13 -10.25 12.92
C ASP A 105 8.87 -9.11 12.19
N GLY A 106 9.10 -7.98 12.87
CA GLY A 106 9.84 -6.85 12.36
C GLY A 106 8.95 -5.69 11.89
N PRO A 107 9.50 -4.72 11.13
CA PRO A 107 8.76 -3.58 10.61
C PRO A 107 7.81 -3.98 9.48
N THR A 108 6.73 -3.21 9.28
CA THR A 108 5.80 -3.35 8.13
C THR A 108 6.55 -3.44 6.82
N GLN A 109 6.18 -4.41 5.99
CA GLN A 109 6.76 -4.62 4.68
C GLN A 109 5.73 -4.32 3.59
N LEU A 110 6.21 -3.72 2.50
CA LEU A 110 5.44 -3.42 1.31
C LEU A 110 5.97 -4.25 0.15
N THR A 111 5.15 -4.45 -0.87
CA THR A 111 5.62 -4.96 -2.17
C THR A 111 6.71 -4.05 -2.74
N ASP A 112 7.63 -4.61 -3.53
CA ASP A 112 8.84 -3.91 -3.98
C ASP A 112 8.55 -2.55 -4.65
N GLY A 113 7.49 -2.45 -5.47
CA GLY A 113 7.10 -1.22 -6.14
C GLY A 113 6.66 -0.13 -5.15
N LEU A 114 5.80 -0.49 -4.21
CA LEU A 114 5.36 0.40 -3.13
C LEU A 114 6.48 0.75 -2.15
N ALA A 115 7.37 -0.20 -1.83
CA ALA A 115 8.54 0.03 -0.98
C ALA A 115 9.50 1.04 -1.62
N LEU A 116 9.75 0.92 -2.93
CA LEU A 116 10.56 1.88 -3.69
C LEU A 116 9.91 3.26 -3.75
N LYS A 117 8.57 3.33 -3.91
CA LYS A 117 7.82 4.59 -3.86
C LYS A 117 7.94 5.28 -2.50
N LEU A 118 7.80 4.52 -1.42
CA LEU A 118 7.98 5.02 -0.05
C LEU A 118 9.39 5.54 0.16
N LYS A 119 10.41 4.78 -0.24
CA LYS A 119 11.82 5.18 -0.10
C LYS A 119 12.08 6.53 -0.78
N ARG A 120 11.62 6.71 -2.02
CA ARG A 120 11.77 7.98 -2.76
C ARG A 120 11.10 9.15 -2.02
N LEU A 121 9.86 8.95 -1.56
CA LEU A 121 9.14 9.98 -0.82
C LEU A 121 9.85 10.36 0.49
N LEU A 122 10.42 9.39 1.20
CA LEU A 122 11.18 9.63 2.42
C LEU A 122 12.47 10.41 2.13
N GLU A 123 13.21 10.04 1.08
CA GLU A 123 14.43 10.75 0.65
C GLU A 123 14.13 12.20 0.25
N GLU A 124 13.04 12.42 -0.49
CA GLU A 124 12.59 13.76 -0.89
C GLU A 124 12.18 14.60 0.33
N THR A 125 11.46 14.01 1.28
CA THR A 125 11.03 14.71 2.49
C THR A 125 12.23 15.07 3.37
N ALA A 126 13.16 14.14 3.56
CA ALA A 126 14.36 14.35 4.36
C ALA A 126 15.31 15.39 3.75
N ALA A 127 15.27 15.62 2.44
CA ALA A 127 16.07 16.66 1.78
C ALA A 127 15.52 18.08 1.96
N VAL A 128 14.25 18.21 2.36
CA VAL A 128 13.56 19.50 2.57
C VAL A 128 13.58 19.93 4.04
N GLU A 129 13.82 18.99 4.96
CA GLU A 129 13.99 19.22 6.41
C GLU A 129 15.42 19.63 6.79
#